data_AF-A0A7C4F6V2-F1
#
_entry.id   AF-A0A7C4F6V2-F1
#
_cell.length_a   1.000
_cell.length_b   1.000
_cell.length_c   1.000
_cell.angle_alpha   90.00
_cell.angle_beta   90.00
_cell.angle_gamma   90.00
#
_symmetry.space_group_name_H-M   'P 1'
#
loop_
_entity.id
_entity.type
_entity.pdbx_description
1 polymer ?
#
loop_
_entity_poly.entity_id
_entity_poly.type
_entity_poly.pdbx_seq_one_letter_code
_entity_poly.pdbx_strand_id
1 'polypeptide(L)'
;MLKKILIGVVLLLITGTQVARAAEYYLPYPGILPDHPFYWLKMIRDRLQLTLIAGNEAKAEKMLFFSDKRLGAGWALIDGGKQALGITTLTKAEKYLEKAVSLGKETGLKERLKSAVIKHEQVLKLNKEKVAPEFKPAIEEMLVKVNILINELEAKRKAVTKAKIEVNFNGEIIGAEVEAETALEALKKIAEEKEWRLETKNYDFGELVESVNGFKNKPEAAWIYYVNKEIGTVGADKKELKENDLVEWRYEKPSF
;
A
#
# COMPACT_ATOMS: atom_id res chain seq x y z
N MET A 1 37.49 8.98 -52.39
CA MET A 1 38.56 9.36 -51.43
C MET A 1 37.93 9.61 -50.06
N LEU A 2 38.61 9.15 -49.01
CA LEU A 2 38.18 9.02 -47.62
C LEU A 2 37.96 10.35 -46.84
N LYS A 3 37.32 10.18 -45.66
CA LYS A 3 37.25 11.02 -44.42
C LYS A 3 36.10 12.04 -44.42
N LYS A 4 35.18 12.05 -43.44
CA LYS A 4 35.38 11.99 -41.99
C LYS A 4 34.21 11.30 -41.25
N ILE A 5 34.57 10.49 -40.26
CA ILE A 5 33.75 10.00 -39.15
C ILE A 5 33.91 11.03 -38.02
N LEU A 6 32.84 11.43 -37.32
CA LEU A 6 32.77 11.57 -35.85
C LEU A 6 31.46 12.25 -35.39
N ILE A 7 30.75 11.54 -34.50
CA ILE A 7 30.10 12.01 -33.26
C ILE A 7 28.86 12.90 -33.37
N GLY A 8 27.75 12.33 -32.90
CA GLY A 8 26.55 13.02 -32.46
C GLY A 8 25.56 12.09 -31.78
N VAL A 9 26.04 11.18 -30.91
CA VAL A 9 25.18 10.45 -29.98
C VAL A 9 24.83 11.41 -28.83
N VAL A 10 23.59 11.90 -28.82
CA VAL A 10 22.93 12.49 -27.66
C VAL A 10 21.53 11.89 -27.66
N LEU A 11 21.33 10.72 -27.04
CA LEU A 11 20.92 10.59 -25.64
C LEU A 11 19.66 11.44 -25.33
N LEU A 12 18.48 10.94 -25.71
CA LEU A 12 17.25 11.25 -24.97
C LEU A 12 16.88 10.01 -24.15
N LEU A 13 17.40 10.03 -22.93
CA LEU A 13 17.11 9.09 -21.85
C LEU A 13 15.71 9.38 -21.29
N ILE A 14 14.97 8.29 -21.08
CA ILE A 14 14.04 8.05 -19.98
C ILE A 14 12.77 8.93 -19.97
N THR A 15 11.74 8.45 -20.69
CA THR A 15 10.38 8.40 -20.14
C THR A 15 9.97 6.94 -20.02
N GLY A 16 10.68 6.22 -19.15
CA GLY A 16 10.53 4.80 -18.95
C GLY A 16 10.51 4.45 -17.47
N THR A 17 9.68 5.14 -16.67
CA THR A 17 9.55 4.84 -15.23
C THR A 17 8.14 5.12 -14.73
N GLN A 18 7.17 4.28 -15.13
CA GLN A 18 6.05 3.86 -14.25
C GLN A 18 5.20 2.68 -14.76
N VAL A 19 5.68 1.82 -15.66
CA VAL A 19 4.95 0.59 -16.07
C VAL A 19 5.66 -0.70 -15.62
N ALA A 20 6.88 -0.60 -15.08
CA ALA A 20 7.66 -1.75 -14.64
C ALA A 20 7.38 -2.12 -13.17
N ARG A 21 6.20 -2.69 -12.86
CA ARG A 21 6.02 -3.42 -11.59
C ARG A 21 5.03 -4.59 -11.61
N ALA A 22 4.66 -5.09 -12.78
CA ALA A 22 4.02 -6.40 -12.89
C ALA A 22 4.98 -7.31 -13.67
N ALA A 23 5.68 -8.21 -12.97
CA ALA A 23 5.97 -9.48 -13.62
C ALA A 23 4.62 -10.02 -14.13
N GLU A 24 4.54 -10.41 -15.39
CA GLU A 24 3.31 -10.83 -16.06
C GLU A 24 2.65 -12.00 -15.29
N TYR A 25 1.73 -11.68 -14.35
CA TYR A 25 1.08 -12.68 -13.52
C TYR A 25 0.00 -13.39 -14.34
N TYR A 26 0.31 -14.63 -14.72
CA TYR A 26 -0.57 -15.44 -15.55
C TYR A 26 -1.67 -16.10 -14.72
N LEU A 27 -2.93 -15.87 -15.11
CA LEU A 27 -4.08 -16.52 -14.49
C LEU A 27 -4.25 -17.94 -15.03
N PRO A 28 -4.42 -18.95 -14.16
CA PRO A 28 -4.68 -20.31 -14.57
C PRO A 28 -6.05 -20.42 -15.25
N TYR A 29 -6.14 -21.30 -16.24
CA TYR A 29 -7.39 -21.54 -16.97
C TYR A 29 -8.52 -21.96 -16.01
N PRO A 30 -9.72 -21.33 -16.07
CA PRO A 30 -10.80 -21.56 -15.12
C PRO A 30 -11.33 -23.00 -15.15
N GLY A 31 -11.36 -23.64 -16.33
CA GLY A 31 -11.94 -24.97 -16.51
C GLY A 31 -13.47 -24.95 -16.44
N ILE A 32 -14.05 -25.89 -15.71
CA ILE A 32 -15.51 -26.01 -15.57
C ILE A 32 -16.06 -24.82 -14.78
N LEU A 33 -16.97 -24.08 -15.41
CA LEU A 33 -17.64 -22.91 -14.85
C LEU A 33 -18.80 -23.30 -13.90
N PRO A 34 -19.21 -22.39 -12.99
CA PRO A 34 -20.31 -22.61 -12.04
C PRO A 34 -21.68 -22.96 -12.62
N ASP A 35 -21.91 -22.68 -13.89
CA ASP A 35 -23.15 -22.94 -14.63
C ASP A 35 -23.22 -24.36 -15.24
N HIS A 36 -22.14 -25.13 -15.14
CA HIS A 36 -22.08 -26.50 -15.67
C HIS A 36 -22.65 -27.54 -14.67
N PRO A 37 -23.39 -28.57 -15.13
CA PRO A 37 -24.06 -29.55 -14.26
C PRO A 37 -23.11 -30.31 -13.32
N PHE A 38 -21.84 -30.52 -13.71
CA PHE A 38 -20.84 -31.22 -12.89
C PHE A 38 -19.96 -30.30 -12.04
N TYR A 39 -20.30 -29.01 -11.91
CA TYR A 39 -19.50 -28.07 -11.10
C TYR A 39 -19.43 -28.47 -9.62
N TRP A 40 -20.50 -29.06 -9.07
CA TRP A 40 -20.53 -29.53 -7.68
C TRP A 40 -19.45 -30.59 -7.40
N LEU A 41 -19.17 -31.49 -8.35
CA LEU A 41 -18.14 -32.52 -8.20
C LEU A 41 -16.74 -31.88 -8.11
N LYS A 42 -16.49 -30.85 -8.92
CA LYS A 42 -15.28 -30.03 -8.82
C LYS A 42 -15.16 -29.37 -7.45
N MET A 43 -16.25 -28.84 -6.91
CA MET A 43 -16.27 -28.21 -5.59
C MET A 43 -15.97 -29.19 -4.46
N ILE A 44 -16.45 -30.43 -4.54
CA ILE A 44 -16.11 -31.50 -3.58
C ILE A 44 -14.61 -31.80 -3.65
N ARG A 45 -14.08 -32.04 -4.86
CA ARG A 45 -12.65 -32.29 -5.06
C ARG A 45 -11.79 -31.14 -4.49
N ASP A 46 -12.14 -29.89 -4.78
CA ASP A 46 -11.42 -28.73 -4.26
C ASP A 46 -11.44 -28.69 -2.72
N ARG A 47 -12.59 -29.00 -2.10
CA ARG A 47 -12.72 -29.05 -0.64
C ARG A 47 -11.85 -30.15 -0.04
N LEU A 48 -11.89 -31.36 -0.61
CA LEU A 48 -11.06 -32.48 -0.17
C LEU A 48 -9.56 -32.15 -0.28
N GLN A 49 -9.14 -31.49 -1.36
CA GLN A 49 -7.76 -31.04 -1.49
C GLN A 49 -7.35 -30.09 -0.35
N LEU A 50 -8.19 -29.12 0.03
CA LEU A 50 -7.86 -28.19 1.12
C LEU A 50 -7.87 -28.84 2.50
N THR A 51 -8.66 -29.89 2.71
CA THR A 51 -8.68 -30.62 3.98
C THR A 51 -7.49 -31.54 4.14
N LEU A 52 -6.95 -32.06 3.04
CA LEU A 52 -5.81 -33.00 3.04
C LEU A 52 -4.44 -32.31 3.09
N ILE A 53 -4.35 -31.04 2.69
CA ILE A 53 -3.09 -30.29 2.71
C ILE A 53 -2.75 -29.88 4.15
N ALA A 54 -1.61 -30.38 4.63
CA ALA A 54 -0.97 -29.94 5.86
C ALA A 54 0.02 -28.79 5.58
N GLY A 55 0.09 -27.82 6.49
CA GLY A 55 1.01 -26.68 6.40
C GLY A 55 0.37 -25.42 5.83
N ASN A 56 0.71 -24.26 6.42
CA ASN A 56 0.11 -22.97 6.06
C ASN A 56 0.50 -22.52 4.64
N GLU A 57 1.76 -22.66 4.26
CA GLU A 57 2.25 -22.24 2.94
C GLU A 57 1.63 -23.03 1.79
N ALA A 58 1.68 -24.37 1.86
CA ALA A 58 1.07 -25.23 0.83
C ALA A 58 -0.44 -25.01 0.72
N LYS A 59 -1.11 -24.76 1.87
CA LYS A 59 -2.53 -24.45 1.91
C LYS A 59 -2.82 -23.08 1.31
N ALA A 60 -2.00 -22.07 1.59
CA ALA A 60 -2.07 -20.74 1.01
C ALA A 60 -1.91 -20.80 -0.52
N GLU A 61 -0.91 -21.53 -1.02
CA GLU A 61 -0.69 -21.71 -2.45
C GLU A 61 -1.90 -22.37 -3.13
N LYS A 62 -2.48 -23.39 -2.49
CA LYS A 62 -3.68 -24.04 -3.04
C LYS A 62 -4.89 -23.13 -3.02
N MET A 63 -5.07 -22.32 -1.98
CA MET A 63 -6.13 -21.32 -1.90
C MET A 63 -5.96 -20.25 -2.96
N LEU A 64 -4.74 -19.76 -3.18
CA LEU A 64 -4.41 -18.82 -4.25
C LEU A 64 -4.79 -19.40 -5.62
N PHE A 65 -4.35 -20.63 -5.92
CA PHE A 65 -4.70 -21.30 -7.18
C PHE A 65 -6.22 -21.41 -7.40
N PHE A 66 -6.97 -21.67 -6.33
CA PHE A 66 -8.42 -21.72 -6.37
C PHE A 66 -9.10 -20.35 -6.47
N SER A 67 -8.46 -19.31 -5.94
CA SER A 67 -8.88 -17.93 -6.12
C SER A 67 -8.71 -17.51 -7.58
N ASP A 68 -7.52 -17.65 -8.15
CA ASP A 68 -7.20 -17.21 -9.50
C ASP A 68 -8.10 -17.88 -10.56
N LYS A 69 -8.38 -19.19 -10.40
CA LYS A 69 -9.33 -19.90 -11.28
C LYS A 69 -10.75 -19.34 -11.20
N ARG A 70 -11.19 -18.93 -10.00
CA ARG A 70 -12.52 -18.36 -9.81
C ARG A 70 -12.58 -16.93 -10.33
N LEU A 71 -11.50 -16.17 -10.24
CA LEU A 71 -11.38 -14.85 -10.85
C LEU A 71 -11.60 -14.95 -12.37
N GLY A 72 -10.89 -15.87 -13.04
CA GLY A 72 -11.08 -16.14 -14.47
C GLY A 72 -12.47 -16.66 -14.82
N ALA A 73 -13.06 -17.52 -13.97
CA ALA A 73 -14.41 -18.02 -14.16
C ALA A 73 -15.47 -16.91 -14.02
N GLY A 74 -15.30 -16.01 -13.05
CA GLY A 74 -16.16 -14.86 -12.84
C GLY A 74 -16.14 -13.91 -14.03
N TRP A 75 -14.95 -13.63 -14.57
CA TRP A 75 -14.80 -12.89 -15.82
C TRP A 75 -15.58 -13.58 -16.96
N ALA A 76 -15.31 -14.86 -17.22
CA ALA A 76 -15.93 -15.59 -18.33
C ALA A 76 -17.46 -15.58 -18.26
N LEU A 77 -18.02 -15.69 -17.05
CA LEU A 77 -19.46 -15.60 -16.81
C LEU A 77 -20.03 -14.21 -17.10
N ILE A 78 -19.33 -13.15 -16.70
CA ILE A 78 -19.72 -11.77 -16.99
C ILE A 78 -19.71 -11.53 -18.51
N ASP A 79 -18.66 -11.97 -19.18
CA ASP A 79 -18.51 -11.86 -20.64
C ASP A 79 -19.59 -12.67 -21.38
N GLY A 80 -19.98 -13.83 -20.84
CA GLY A 80 -21.09 -14.65 -21.32
C GLY A 80 -22.48 -14.18 -20.91
N GLY A 81 -22.64 -12.97 -20.37
CA GLY A 81 -23.93 -12.37 -20.01
C GLY A 81 -24.55 -12.86 -18.69
N LYS A 82 -23.91 -13.80 -17.98
CA LYS A 82 -24.37 -14.33 -16.69
C LYS A 82 -23.82 -13.51 -15.52
N GLN A 83 -24.04 -12.19 -15.56
CA GLN A 83 -23.38 -11.23 -14.68
C GLN A 83 -23.59 -11.52 -13.19
N ALA A 84 -24.83 -11.80 -12.76
CA ALA A 84 -25.12 -12.13 -11.35
C ALA A 84 -24.30 -13.35 -10.86
N LEU A 85 -24.25 -14.43 -11.65
CA LEU A 85 -23.45 -15.61 -11.31
C LEU A 85 -21.95 -15.28 -11.34
N GLY A 86 -21.50 -14.46 -12.30
CA GLY A 86 -20.14 -13.95 -12.38
C GLY A 86 -19.71 -13.17 -11.14
N ILE A 87 -20.53 -12.23 -10.66
CA ILE A 87 -20.28 -11.46 -9.43
C ILE A 87 -20.15 -12.39 -8.22
N THR A 88 -21.08 -13.32 -8.02
CA THR A 88 -20.96 -14.28 -6.89
C THR A 88 -19.70 -15.15 -6.98
N THR A 89 -19.21 -15.40 -8.20
CA THR A 89 -17.99 -16.18 -8.45
C THR A 89 -16.74 -15.35 -8.17
N LEU A 90 -16.72 -14.08 -8.56
CA LEU A 90 -15.68 -13.11 -8.19
C LEU A 90 -15.61 -12.94 -6.67
N THR A 91 -16.74 -12.75 -5.98
CA THR A 91 -16.75 -12.65 -4.52
C THR A 91 -16.18 -13.89 -3.84
N LYS A 92 -16.42 -15.08 -4.40
CA LYS A 92 -15.79 -16.31 -3.91
C LYS A 92 -14.29 -16.28 -4.18
N ALA A 93 -13.84 -15.84 -5.35
CA ALA A 93 -12.42 -15.68 -5.66
C ALA A 93 -11.72 -14.83 -4.59
N GLU A 94 -12.24 -13.64 -4.31
CA GLU A 94 -11.65 -12.72 -3.32
C GLU A 94 -11.61 -13.31 -1.91
N LYS A 95 -12.63 -14.06 -1.49
CA LYS A 95 -12.62 -14.78 -0.20
C LYS A 95 -11.54 -15.86 -0.12
N TYR A 96 -11.15 -16.48 -1.24
CA TYR A 96 -10.02 -17.40 -1.26
C TYR A 96 -8.68 -16.66 -1.29
N LEU A 97 -8.61 -15.51 -1.96
CA LEU A 97 -7.43 -14.65 -1.99
C LEU A 97 -7.08 -14.16 -0.59
N GLU A 98 -8.07 -13.62 0.13
CA GLU A 98 -7.91 -13.14 1.51
C GLU A 98 -7.33 -14.23 2.42
N LYS A 99 -7.83 -15.47 2.32
CA LYS A 99 -7.29 -16.61 3.08
C LYS A 99 -5.90 -17.04 2.63
N ALA A 100 -5.60 -16.94 1.33
CA ALA A 100 -4.27 -17.21 0.82
C ALA A 100 -3.26 -16.17 1.35
N VAL A 101 -3.65 -14.89 1.38
CA VAL A 101 -2.84 -13.81 1.96
C VAL A 101 -2.62 -14.04 3.45
N SER A 102 -3.68 -14.30 4.22
CA SER A 102 -3.55 -14.46 5.67
C SER A 102 -2.65 -15.63 6.09
N LEU A 103 -2.67 -16.73 5.32
CA LEU A 103 -1.82 -17.91 5.57
C LEU A 103 -0.41 -17.81 4.98
N GLY A 104 -0.24 -17.03 3.90
CA GLY A 104 0.98 -17.02 3.07
C GLY A 104 1.80 -15.74 3.11
N LYS A 105 1.32 -14.66 3.75
CA LYS A 105 2.01 -13.36 3.76
C LYS A 105 3.37 -13.37 4.47
N GLU A 106 3.62 -14.33 5.35
CA GLU A 106 4.89 -14.49 6.08
C GLU A 106 5.75 -15.65 5.56
N THR A 107 5.35 -16.27 4.44
CA THR A 107 6.06 -17.42 3.85
C THR A 107 6.80 -17.01 2.57
N GLY A 108 7.47 -17.96 1.91
CA GLY A 108 8.09 -17.74 0.59
C GLY A 108 7.10 -17.32 -0.50
N LEU A 109 5.79 -17.45 -0.25
CA LEU A 109 4.71 -17.09 -1.16
C LEU A 109 4.44 -15.57 -1.24
N LYS A 110 4.98 -14.75 -0.32
CA LYS A 110 4.66 -13.32 -0.20
C LYS A 110 4.77 -12.54 -1.51
N GLU A 111 5.86 -12.68 -2.26
CA GLU A 111 6.06 -11.95 -3.52
C GLU A 111 5.11 -12.39 -4.63
N ARG A 112 4.73 -13.67 -4.65
CA ARG A 112 3.71 -14.20 -5.56
C ARG A 112 2.32 -13.67 -5.20
N LEU A 113 2.00 -13.59 -3.90
CA LEU A 113 0.74 -13.00 -3.42
C LEU A 113 0.64 -11.53 -3.81
N LYS A 114 1.71 -10.73 -3.68
CA LYS A 114 1.71 -9.33 -4.15
C LYS A 114 1.30 -9.21 -5.61
N SER A 115 1.95 -10.01 -6.46
CA SER A 115 1.67 -10.03 -7.90
C SER A 115 0.23 -10.47 -8.19
N ALA A 116 -0.27 -11.46 -7.46
CA ALA A 116 -1.64 -11.94 -7.59
C ALA A 116 -2.68 -10.89 -7.20
N VAL A 117 -2.52 -10.24 -6.04
CA VAL A 117 -3.47 -9.22 -5.56
C VAL A 117 -3.55 -8.04 -6.55
N ILE A 118 -2.41 -7.60 -7.09
CA ILE A 118 -2.38 -6.58 -8.17
C ILE A 118 -3.15 -7.08 -9.40
N LYS A 119 -2.98 -8.34 -9.80
CA LYS A 119 -3.70 -8.91 -10.93
C LYS A 119 -5.22 -8.98 -10.68
N HIS A 120 -5.63 -9.34 -9.47
CA HIS A 120 -7.03 -9.32 -9.06
C HIS A 120 -7.63 -7.92 -9.17
N GLU A 121 -6.91 -6.90 -8.70
CA GLU A 121 -7.34 -5.50 -8.82
C GLU A 121 -7.56 -5.10 -10.29
N GLN A 122 -6.62 -5.42 -11.18
CA GLN A 122 -6.72 -5.15 -12.61
C GLN A 122 -7.95 -5.82 -13.23
N VAL A 123 -8.17 -7.10 -12.92
CA VAL A 123 -9.30 -7.86 -13.46
C VAL A 123 -10.63 -7.31 -12.96
N LEU A 124 -10.72 -6.96 -11.67
CA LEU A 124 -11.92 -6.37 -11.09
C LEU A 124 -12.24 -5.01 -11.72
N LYS A 125 -11.23 -4.14 -11.94
CA LYS A 125 -11.39 -2.87 -12.66
C LYS A 125 -11.95 -3.10 -14.08
N LEU A 126 -11.42 -4.08 -14.82
CA LEU A 126 -11.94 -4.41 -16.15
C LEU A 126 -13.37 -4.94 -16.11
N ASN A 127 -13.72 -5.76 -15.12
CA ASN A 127 -15.09 -6.25 -14.96
C ASN A 127 -16.07 -5.14 -14.55
N LYS A 128 -15.63 -4.16 -13.75
CA LYS A 128 -16.43 -2.98 -13.37
C LYS A 128 -16.96 -2.23 -14.59
N GLU A 129 -16.14 -2.11 -15.64
CA GLU A 129 -16.51 -1.43 -16.87
C GLU A 129 -17.46 -2.26 -17.75
N LYS A 130 -17.50 -3.59 -17.57
CA LYS A 130 -18.31 -4.53 -18.36
C LYS A 130 -19.70 -4.81 -17.77
N VAL A 131 -19.85 -4.68 -16.45
CA VAL A 131 -21.10 -5.04 -15.77
C VAL A 131 -22.14 -3.93 -15.81
N ALA A 132 -23.42 -4.32 -15.71
CA ALA A 132 -24.52 -3.38 -15.56
C ALA A 132 -24.35 -2.52 -14.28
N PRO A 133 -24.90 -1.29 -14.24
CA PRO A 133 -24.77 -0.38 -13.09
C PRO A 133 -25.14 -1.00 -11.74
N GLU A 134 -26.13 -1.88 -11.71
CA GLU A 134 -26.58 -2.61 -10.51
C GLU A 134 -25.51 -3.48 -9.85
N PHE A 135 -24.51 -3.96 -10.61
CA PHE A 135 -23.44 -4.82 -10.10
C PHE A 135 -22.16 -4.07 -9.74
N LYS A 136 -22.03 -2.79 -10.14
CA LYS A 136 -20.83 -1.98 -9.86
C LYS A 136 -20.51 -1.86 -8.37
N PRO A 137 -21.48 -1.64 -7.46
CA PRO A 137 -21.20 -1.53 -6.02
C PRO A 137 -20.53 -2.79 -5.44
N ALA A 138 -20.95 -3.98 -5.90
CA ALA A 138 -20.35 -5.23 -5.45
C ALA A 138 -18.88 -5.35 -5.88
N ILE A 139 -18.53 -4.88 -7.08
CA ILE A 139 -17.13 -4.85 -7.54
C ILE A 139 -16.32 -3.79 -6.80
N GLU A 140 -16.89 -2.63 -6.52
CA GLU A 140 -16.24 -1.58 -5.73
C GLU A 140 -15.90 -2.06 -4.32
N GLU A 141 -16.81 -2.78 -3.65
CA GLU A 141 -16.54 -3.39 -2.35
C GLU A 141 -15.36 -4.38 -2.42
N MET A 142 -15.31 -5.20 -3.47
CA MET A 142 -14.20 -6.13 -3.71
C MET A 142 -12.88 -5.39 -3.94
N LEU A 143 -12.88 -4.30 -4.71
CA LEU A 143 -11.70 -3.46 -4.95
C LEU A 143 -11.18 -2.82 -3.66
N VAL A 144 -12.06 -2.34 -2.78
CA VAL A 144 -11.66 -1.82 -1.46
C VAL A 144 -10.94 -2.89 -0.66
N LYS A 145 -11.49 -4.12 -0.61
CA LYS A 145 -10.87 -5.25 0.09
C LYS A 145 -9.52 -5.63 -0.52
N VAL A 146 -9.42 -5.68 -1.85
CA VAL A 146 -8.16 -5.95 -2.56
C VAL A 146 -7.11 -4.90 -2.24
N ASN A 147 -7.47 -3.61 -2.21
CA ASN A 147 -6.54 -2.54 -1.86
C ASN A 147 -6.02 -2.66 -0.42
N ILE A 148 -6.85 -3.12 0.52
CA ILE A 148 -6.39 -3.44 1.89
C ILE A 148 -5.35 -4.56 1.85
N LEU A 149 -5.56 -5.62 1.06
CA LEU A 149 -4.58 -6.71 0.91
C LEU A 149 -3.29 -6.26 0.22
N ILE A 150 -3.37 -5.35 -0.76
CA ILE A 150 -2.17 -4.74 -1.38
C ILE A 150 -1.36 -4.05 -0.30
N ASN A 151 -1.98 -3.16 0.48
CA ASN A 151 -1.32 -2.43 1.55
C ASN A 151 -0.72 -3.38 2.62
N GLU A 152 -1.44 -4.46 2.96
CA GLU A 152 -0.95 -5.49 3.90
C GLU A 152 0.31 -6.20 3.40
N LEU A 153 0.39 -6.51 2.10
CA LEU A 153 1.52 -7.20 1.50
C LEU A 153 2.68 -6.26 1.14
N GLU A 154 2.36 -5.05 0.69
CA GLU A 154 3.30 -3.97 0.36
C GLU A 154 3.89 -3.29 1.58
N ALA A 155 3.32 -3.52 2.76
CA ALA A 155 4.02 -3.33 4.00
C ALA A 155 5.32 -4.15 3.95
N LYS A 156 6.40 -3.52 3.46
CA LYS A 156 7.65 -3.44 4.21
C LYS A 156 7.15 -3.25 5.64
N ARG A 157 7.39 -4.24 6.49
CA ARG A 157 7.11 -4.20 7.93
C ARG A 157 7.10 -2.72 8.33
N LYS A 158 5.91 -2.15 8.59
CA LYS A 158 5.82 -0.83 9.20
C LYS A 158 6.60 -1.01 10.49
N ALA A 159 7.90 -0.74 10.44
CA ALA A 159 8.70 -0.65 11.61
C ALA A 159 8.05 0.53 12.29
N VAL A 160 7.31 0.21 13.33
CA VAL A 160 6.96 1.15 14.37
C VAL A 160 8.30 1.70 14.82
N THR A 161 8.74 2.76 14.14
CA THR A 161 10.04 3.35 14.33
C THR A 161 9.95 4.08 15.65
N LYS A 162 10.60 3.56 16.67
CA LYS A 162 10.75 4.30 17.92
C LYS A 162 11.76 5.40 17.67
N ALA A 163 11.26 6.62 17.59
CA ALA A 163 12.07 7.82 17.50
C ALA A 163 12.06 8.52 18.85
N LYS A 164 13.18 9.15 19.18
CA LYS A 164 13.24 10.09 20.29
C LYS A 164 12.84 11.44 19.73
N ILE A 165 11.88 12.10 20.36
CA ILE A 165 11.50 13.47 20.02
C ILE A 165 11.83 14.38 21.19
N GLU A 166 12.37 15.56 20.87
CA GLU A 166 12.57 16.68 21.79
C GLU A 166 11.91 17.92 21.21
N VAL A 167 11.05 18.58 22.00
CA VAL A 167 10.44 19.85 21.63
C VAL A 167 10.96 20.93 22.57
N ASN A 168 11.63 21.93 22.00
CA ASN A 168 12.28 23.03 22.69
C ASN A 168 11.53 24.34 22.43
N PHE A 169 10.92 24.87 23.48
CA PHE A 169 10.34 26.20 23.50
C PHE A 169 10.51 26.82 24.88
N ASN A 170 10.68 28.14 24.94
CA ASN A 170 10.77 28.89 26.19
C ASN A 170 11.89 28.42 27.14
N GLY A 171 12.97 27.82 26.61
CA GLY A 171 14.09 27.29 27.40
C GLY A 171 13.81 25.94 28.07
N GLU A 172 12.63 25.35 27.84
CA GLU A 172 12.28 24.00 28.27
C GLU A 172 12.47 23.02 27.12
N ILE A 173 13.03 21.85 27.43
CA ILE A 173 13.14 20.73 26.50
C ILE A 173 12.25 19.61 27.02
N ILE A 174 11.23 19.26 26.24
CA ILE A 174 10.29 18.20 26.58
C ILE A 174 10.52 17.05 25.61
N GLY A 175 11.00 15.93 26.16
CA GLY A 175 11.34 14.73 25.40
C GLY A 175 10.35 13.59 25.60
N ALA A 176 10.15 12.78 24.58
CA ALA A 176 9.43 11.52 24.65
C ALA A 176 10.02 10.51 23.66
N GLU A 177 9.75 9.23 23.89
CA GLU A 177 9.95 8.19 22.88
C GLU A 177 8.59 7.93 22.23
N VAL A 178 8.50 8.21 20.93
CA VAL A 178 7.26 8.09 20.17
C VAL A 178 7.47 7.14 19.02
N GLU A 179 6.45 6.35 18.74
CA GLU A 179 6.40 5.53 17.56
C GLU A 179 5.96 6.43 16.40
N ALA A 180 6.79 6.73 15.40
CA ALA A 180 6.39 7.66 14.33
C ALA A 180 7.10 7.37 13.00
N GLU A 181 6.39 7.51 11.88
CA GLU A 181 6.94 7.33 10.54
C GLU A 181 7.64 8.61 10.05
N THR A 182 7.18 9.78 10.50
CA THR A 182 7.68 11.08 10.03
C THR A 182 7.97 12.04 11.18
N ALA A 183 8.83 13.04 10.91
CA ALA A 183 9.15 14.09 11.88
C ALA A 183 7.90 14.86 12.36
N LEU A 184 6.91 15.07 11.48
CA LEU A 184 5.66 15.72 11.85
C LEU A 184 4.73 14.81 12.66
N GLU A 185 4.67 13.51 12.33
CA GLU A 185 3.89 12.55 13.12
C GLU A 185 4.43 12.45 14.55
N ALA A 186 5.76 12.45 14.71
CA ALA A 186 6.39 12.47 16.03
C ALA A 186 5.93 13.68 16.86
N LEU A 187 5.87 14.88 16.24
CA LEU A 187 5.35 16.09 16.90
C LEU A 187 3.87 15.97 17.25
N LYS A 188 3.04 15.46 16.34
CA LYS A 188 1.61 15.24 16.59
C LYS A 188 1.37 14.32 17.79
N LYS A 189 2.18 13.27 17.95
CA LYS A 189 2.07 12.30 19.07
C LYS A 189 2.45 12.89 20.42
N ILE A 190 3.60 13.57 20.51
CA ILE A 190 3.96 14.24 21.78
C ILE A 190 2.98 15.38 22.11
N ALA A 191 2.47 16.10 21.10
CA ALA A 191 1.45 17.12 21.30
C ALA A 191 0.14 16.53 21.84
N GLU A 192 -0.30 15.38 21.32
CA GLU A 192 -1.47 14.66 21.85
C GLU A 192 -1.23 14.17 23.29
N GLU A 193 -0.08 13.55 23.57
CA GLU A 193 0.28 13.07 24.92
C GLU A 193 0.32 14.20 25.95
N LYS A 194 0.80 15.39 25.55
CA LYS A 194 0.93 16.57 26.42
C LYS A 194 -0.25 17.54 26.33
N GLU A 195 -1.30 17.17 25.59
CA GLU A 195 -2.49 18.01 25.36
C GLU A 195 -2.16 19.40 24.77
N TRP A 196 -1.12 19.50 23.97
CA TRP A 196 -0.73 20.74 23.29
C TRP A 196 -1.61 21.00 22.07
N ARG A 197 -2.06 22.26 21.95
CA ARG A 197 -2.68 22.74 20.72
C ARG A 197 -1.62 22.87 19.62
N LEU A 198 -1.77 22.07 18.57
CA LEU A 198 -0.94 22.11 17.36
C LEU A 198 -1.74 22.74 16.22
N GLU A 199 -1.17 23.73 15.54
CA GLU A 199 -1.74 24.33 14.33
C GLU A 199 -0.79 24.09 13.16
N THR A 200 -1.33 23.52 12.08
CA THR A 200 -0.58 23.23 10.86
C THR A 200 -1.31 23.78 9.63
N LYS A 201 -0.56 23.98 8.56
CA LYS A 201 -1.09 24.45 7.29
C LYS A 201 -0.40 23.74 6.11
N ASN A 202 -1.21 23.26 5.18
CA ASN A 202 -0.75 22.56 4.00
C ASN A 202 -0.27 23.53 2.90
N TYR A 203 0.87 23.21 2.30
CA TYR A 203 1.44 23.86 1.13
C TYR A 203 1.89 22.79 0.12
N ASP A 204 2.16 23.18 -1.13
CA ASP A 204 2.60 22.24 -2.18
C ASP A 204 3.92 21.52 -1.81
N PHE A 205 4.77 22.17 -1.02
CA PHE A 205 6.04 21.62 -0.58
C PHE A 205 5.94 20.79 0.72
N GLY A 206 4.82 20.81 1.45
CA GLY A 206 4.59 20.03 2.66
C GLY A 206 3.66 20.70 3.67
N GLU A 207 3.43 20.03 4.79
CA GLU A 207 2.64 20.54 5.92
C GLU A 207 3.54 21.34 6.87
N LEU A 208 3.29 22.66 6.97
CA LEU A 208 4.03 23.57 7.82
C LEU A 208 3.39 23.64 9.21
N VAL A 209 4.20 23.55 10.26
CA VAL A 209 3.77 23.83 11.64
C VAL A 209 3.74 25.34 11.86
N GLU A 210 2.55 25.89 12.15
CA GLU A 210 2.36 27.32 12.40
C GLU A 210 2.45 27.66 13.89
N SER A 211 2.03 26.75 14.76
CA SER A 211 2.01 26.95 16.21
C SER A 211 2.06 25.63 16.97
N VAL A 212 2.83 25.59 18.07
CA VAL A 212 2.80 24.50 19.06
C VAL A 212 2.57 25.12 20.42
N ASN A 213 1.53 24.68 21.13
CA ASN A 213 1.18 25.12 22.47
C ASN A 213 1.10 26.66 22.63
N GLY A 214 0.57 27.35 21.62
CA GLY A 214 0.44 28.82 21.60
C GLY A 214 1.67 29.60 21.13
N PHE A 215 2.82 28.94 20.91
CA PHE A 215 4.01 29.57 20.32
C PHE A 215 3.87 29.58 18.80
N LYS A 216 3.39 30.70 18.26
CA LYS A 216 3.18 30.90 16.82
C LYS A 216 4.40 31.47 16.12
N ASN A 217 4.69 31.01 14.90
CA ASN A 217 5.77 31.52 14.06
C ASN A 217 5.71 33.05 13.88
N LYS A 218 6.87 33.70 13.99
CA LYS A 218 7.12 35.14 13.83
C LYS A 218 8.48 35.36 13.13
N PRO A 219 8.77 36.56 12.59
CA PRO A 219 10.07 36.86 11.99
C PRO A 219 11.26 36.61 12.93
N GLU A 220 11.06 36.79 14.24
CA GLU A 220 12.11 36.66 15.25
C GLU A 220 12.26 35.23 15.78
N ALA A 221 11.25 34.36 15.56
CA ALA A 221 11.27 32.97 16.01
C ALA A 221 10.25 32.11 15.23
N ALA A 222 10.70 30.96 14.72
CA ALA A 222 9.83 29.99 14.05
C ALA A 222 10.15 28.56 14.49
N TRP A 223 9.21 27.66 14.27
CA TRP A 223 9.39 26.22 14.46
C TRP A 223 10.26 25.64 13.36
N ILE A 224 11.44 25.19 13.74
CA ILE A 224 12.40 24.51 12.87
C ILE A 224 12.60 23.10 13.40
N TYR A 225 12.54 22.12 12.51
CA TYR A 225 12.79 20.74 12.87
C TYR A 225 14.17 20.29 12.42
N TYR A 226 14.75 19.37 13.20
CA TYR A 226 16.01 18.71 12.95
C TYR A 226 15.82 17.21 13.08
N VAL A 227 16.61 16.43 12.34
CA VAL A 227 16.72 14.99 12.53
C VAL A 227 18.19 14.65 12.70
N ASN A 228 18.56 14.07 13.84
CA ASN A 228 19.94 13.74 14.19
C ASN A 228 20.88 14.97 14.09
N LYS A 229 20.42 16.12 14.60
CA LYS A 229 21.11 17.44 14.56
C LYS A 229 21.25 18.07 13.17
N GLU A 230 20.74 17.44 12.12
CA GLU A 230 20.69 18.02 10.77
C GLU A 230 19.37 18.75 10.56
N ILE A 231 19.43 19.98 10.04
CA ILE A 231 18.23 20.77 9.74
C ILE A 231 17.35 20.07 8.69
N GLY A 232 16.04 20.17 8.87
CA GLY A 232 15.06 19.68 7.91
C GLY A 232 15.18 20.33 6.54
N THR A 233 15.40 19.53 5.51
CA THR A 233 15.52 19.97 4.11
C THR A 233 14.27 19.73 3.26
N VAL A 234 13.27 19.05 3.81
CA VAL A 234 11.96 18.75 3.19
C VAL A 234 10.82 19.07 4.15
N GLY A 235 9.56 18.98 3.73
CA GLY A 235 8.43 19.06 4.67
C GLY A 235 8.54 17.99 5.78
N ALA A 236 8.20 18.33 7.02
CA ALA A 236 8.30 17.41 8.15
C ALA A 236 7.35 16.21 8.01
N ASP A 237 6.28 16.35 7.23
CA ASP A 237 5.36 15.30 6.77
C ASP A 237 5.99 14.32 5.77
N LYS A 238 7.10 14.70 5.14
CA LYS A 238 7.82 13.89 4.13
C LYS A 238 9.14 13.34 4.66
N LYS A 239 9.64 13.83 5.79
CA LYS A 239 10.87 13.34 6.39
C LYS A 239 10.61 12.04 7.13
N GLU A 240 10.88 10.92 6.47
CA GLU A 240 10.82 9.58 7.06
C GLU A 240 11.88 9.40 8.17
N LEU A 241 11.48 8.73 9.26
CA LEU A 241 12.32 8.43 10.42
C LEU A 241 12.81 6.98 10.42
N LYS A 242 13.97 6.76 11.04
CA LYS A 242 14.57 5.45 11.33
C LYS A 242 14.58 5.18 12.84
N GLU A 243 14.68 3.91 13.21
CA GLU A 243 14.75 3.48 14.61
C GLU A 243 15.88 4.22 15.34
N ASN A 244 15.57 4.81 16.49
CA ASN A 244 16.44 5.64 17.32
C ASN A 244 16.84 7.00 16.73
N ASP A 245 16.21 7.46 15.64
CA ASP A 245 16.40 8.84 15.20
C ASP A 245 15.99 9.82 16.31
N LEU A 246 16.75 10.90 16.45
CA LEU A 246 16.40 12.03 17.30
C LEU A 246 15.76 13.12 16.45
N VAL A 247 14.48 13.39 16.67
CA VAL A 247 13.74 14.50 16.07
C VAL A 247 13.73 15.66 17.06
N GLU A 248 14.24 16.81 16.67
CA GLU A 248 14.23 17.99 17.52
C GLU A 248 13.37 19.06 16.86
N TRP A 249 12.39 19.60 17.59
CA TRP A 249 11.63 20.78 17.19
C TRP A 249 12.07 21.94 18.04
N ARG A 250 12.60 23.00 17.42
CA ARG A 250 13.12 24.17 18.12
C ARG A 250 12.36 25.41 17.70
N TYR A 251 11.88 26.17 18.68
CA TYR A 251 11.32 27.50 18.46
C TYR A 251 12.43 28.54 18.56
N GLU A 252 13.03 28.89 17.43
CA GLU A 252 14.26 29.68 17.39
C GLU A 252 14.27 30.68 16.23
N LYS A 253 15.21 31.64 16.29
CA LYS A 253 15.37 32.62 15.23
C LYS A 253 15.82 31.91 13.95
N PRO A 254 15.09 32.03 12.84
CA PRO A 254 15.50 31.41 11.59
C PRO A 254 16.84 31.96 11.12
N SER A 255 17.81 31.06 10.92
CA SER A 255 19.08 31.38 10.27
C SER A 255 18.98 30.94 8.81
N PHE A 256 18.47 31.84 7.98
CA PHE A 256 18.50 31.70 6.52
C PHE A 256 19.68 32.48 5.95
#